data_AF-A0AA36JBE4-F1
#
_entry.id   AF-A0AA36JBE4-F1
#
_cell.length_a   1.000
_cell.length_b   1.000
_cell.length_c   1.000
_cell.angle_alpha   90.00
_cell.angle_beta   90.00
_cell.angle_gamma   90.00
#
_symmetry.space_group_name_H-M   'P 1'
#
loop_
_entity.id
_entity.type
_entity.pdbx_description
1 polymer ?
#
loop_
_entity_poly.entity_id
_entity_poly.type
_entity_poly.pdbx_seq_one_letter_code
_entity_poly.pdbx_strand_id
1 'polypeptide(L)'
;MARSLRQALQDCSRKRRWQQAVHLFDSEASNDQVAVNCVIGACAAARQWQQALALASRADAFGAAALLKAVGGRWHLALHVLRQVRAPDVCLFNVAMSTMRRATQWVWALQLLRHLQEAPKLIPDLISFNTAVGACALGTAWQRGLALFARMPCRPDAVTYSSLTAPWPVQLALLWQALKEVQPDTVLFGSAISTLSRSSQWQRALLLFSEMETRCIPMCRRLQPNAITLSAGICACERGSLWQEALQLLAQIQDAGRLDAVACCSALSACGKAQRWQQALALLRQEEVPPNHFIYNAAITAFEKSQHWPLALLLLEEMRRGSSAPDLVSFNAAMEACGASWRHSLAVFRELEKCMQADRLSYNAVLNACRHQNDIGEAIFSSALQAGAFPWLTWRGKHLLDLHDLSPGAAHFAVQWWLREVGYWKNRAPPGLEIITGQGHLRKRWAHGLPLQTAALQSLQELKASAVPAPNPGRLRVIPRARPPPPS
;
A
#
# COMPACT_ATOMS: atom_id res chain seq x y z
N MET A 1 8.71 -7.11 -53.37
CA MET A 1 9.18 -6.08 -52.43
C MET A 1 8.25 -5.91 -51.20
N ALA A 2 6.95 -5.65 -51.33
CA ALA A 2 6.08 -5.49 -50.14
C ALA A 2 6.03 -6.70 -49.16
N ARG A 3 6.18 -7.94 -49.66
CA ARG A 3 6.25 -9.15 -48.80
C ARG A 3 7.55 -9.25 -47.98
N SER A 4 8.68 -8.75 -48.49
CA SER A 4 9.97 -8.78 -47.77
C SER A 4 10.04 -7.72 -46.67
N LEU A 5 9.47 -6.53 -46.89
CA LEU A 5 9.36 -5.49 -45.85
C LEU A 5 8.48 -5.95 -44.69
N ARG A 6 7.30 -6.55 -44.96
CA ARG A 6 6.40 -7.07 -43.91
C ARG A 6 7.10 -8.10 -43.02
N GLN A 7 7.84 -9.03 -43.60
CA GLN A 7 8.59 -10.05 -42.86
C GLN A 7 9.70 -9.41 -42.01
N ALA A 8 10.45 -8.45 -42.57
CA ALA A 8 11.48 -7.73 -41.83
C ALA A 8 10.91 -6.93 -40.65
N LEU A 9 9.77 -6.25 -40.82
CA LEU A 9 9.09 -5.50 -39.75
C LEU A 9 8.48 -6.40 -38.67
N GLN A 10 7.92 -7.56 -39.06
CA GLN A 10 7.43 -8.57 -38.10
C GLN A 10 8.57 -9.15 -37.27
N ASP A 11 9.72 -9.42 -37.88
CA ASP A 11 10.92 -9.89 -37.18
C ASP A 11 11.49 -8.82 -36.25
N CYS A 12 11.49 -7.55 -36.66
CA CYS A 12 11.88 -6.44 -35.80
C CYS A 12 10.94 -6.28 -34.59
N SER A 13 9.62 -6.44 -34.79
CA SER A 13 8.63 -6.45 -33.71
C SER A 13 8.85 -7.60 -32.73
N ARG A 14 9.11 -8.82 -33.22
CA ARG A 14 9.40 -10.00 -32.37
C ARG A 14 10.69 -9.81 -31.58
N LYS A 15 11.73 -9.26 -32.21
CA LYS A 15 13.05 -9.01 -31.59
C LYS A 15 13.13 -7.70 -30.80
N ARG A 16 12.01 -6.95 -30.65
CA ARG A 16 11.92 -5.65 -29.96
C ARG A 16 12.91 -4.58 -30.47
N ARG A 17 13.31 -4.64 -31.74
CA ARG A 17 14.28 -3.72 -32.36
C ARG A 17 13.56 -2.52 -32.98
N TRP A 18 13.10 -1.61 -32.14
CA TRP A 18 12.28 -0.48 -32.57
C TRP A 18 13.00 0.50 -33.52
N GLN A 19 14.30 0.78 -33.31
CA GLN A 19 15.07 1.71 -34.15
C GLN A 19 15.18 1.23 -35.61
N GLN A 20 15.43 -0.08 -35.79
CA GLN A 20 15.49 -0.70 -37.11
C GLN A 20 14.12 -0.70 -37.78
N ALA A 21 13.04 -0.94 -37.01
CA ALA A 21 11.68 -0.90 -37.53
C ALA A 21 11.26 0.51 -38.00
N VAL A 22 11.60 1.56 -37.25
CA VAL A 22 11.31 2.96 -37.63
C VAL A 22 12.12 3.36 -38.87
N HIS A 23 13.42 3.06 -38.90
CA HIS A 23 14.27 3.40 -40.05
C HIS A 23 13.82 2.69 -41.34
N LEU A 24 13.44 1.41 -41.27
CA LEU A 24 12.90 0.65 -42.41
C LEU A 24 11.54 1.19 -42.88
N PHE A 25 10.74 1.72 -41.96
CA PHE A 25 9.43 2.27 -42.26
C PHE A 25 9.52 3.67 -42.89
N ASP A 26 10.42 4.51 -42.39
CA ASP A 26 10.68 5.85 -42.92
C ASP A 26 11.35 5.80 -44.31
N SER A 27 12.17 4.79 -44.59
CA SER A 27 12.84 4.62 -45.89
C SER A 27 11.92 4.16 -47.02
N GLU A 28 10.82 3.43 -46.73
CA GLU A 28 9.95 2.84 -47.76
C GLU A 28 8.56 3.49 -47.87
N ALA A 29 8.25 4.52 -47.07
CA ALA A 29 7.00 5.30 -47.13
C ALA A 29 5.72 4.46 -47.39
N SER A 30 5.65 3.25 -46.81
CA SER A 30 4.55 2.34 -47.11
C SER A 30 3.28 2.80 -46.36
N ASN A 31 2.15 2.86 -47.06
CA ASN A 31 0.84 3.14 -46.47
C ASN A 31 0.12 1.85 -46.02
N ASP A 32 0.90 0.80 -45.80
CA ASP A 32 0.41 -0.53 -45.47
C ASP A 32 0.08 -0.63 -43.98
N GLN A 33 -1.20 -0.88 -43.67
CA GLN A 33 -1.70 -0.92 -42.28
C GLN A 33 -0.96 -1.95 -41.42
N VAL A 34 -0.57 -3.08 -42.02
CA VAL A 34 0.17 -4.14 -41.33
C VAL A 34 1.57 -3.68 -40.94
N ALA A 35 2.23 -2.90 -41.80
CA ALA A 35 3.55 -2.34 -41.52
C ALA A 35 3.48 -1.30 -40.39
N VAL A 36 2.49 -0.40 -40.43
CA VAL A 36 2.22 0.58 -39.37
C VAL A 36 2.01 -0.10 -38.01
N ASN A 37 1.18 -1.15 -37.97
CA ASN A 37 0.88 -1.88 -36.74
C ASN A 37 2.11 -2.65 -36.19
N CYS A 38 2.98 -3.18 -37.06
CA CYS A 38 4.22 -3.82 -36.63
C CYS A 38 5.21 -2.83 -36.01
N VAL A 39 5.35 -1.63 -36.59
CA VAL A 39 6.22 -0.58 -36.05
C VAL A 39 5.70 -0.08 -34.70
N ILE A 40 4.38 0.14 -34.59
CA ILE A 40 3.73 0.50 -33.33
C ILE A 40 3.95 -0.60 -32.28
N GLY A 41 3.79 -1.87 -32.64
CA GLY A 41 4.07 -3.02 -31.76
C GLY A 41 5.52 -3.09 -31.28
N ALA A 42 6.49 -2.83 -32.17
CA ALA A 42 7.92 -2.79 -31.83
C ALA A 42 8.24 -1.64 -30.85
N CYS A 43 7.72 -0.43 -31.11
CA CYS A 43 7.88 0.74 -30.24
C CYS A 43 7.19 0.52 -28.88
N ALA A 44 6.00 -0.08 -28.89
CA ALA A 44 5.25 -0.47 -27.71
C ALA A 44 6.03 -1.44 -26.82
N ALA A 45 6.62 -2.49 -27.41
CA ALA A 45 7.41 -3.49 -26.69
C ALA A 45 8.71 -2.91 -26.10
N ALA A 46 9.27 -1.87 -26.73
CA ALA A 46 10.44 -1.14 -26.26
C ALA A 46 10.12 0.02 -25.28
N ARG A 47 8.84 0.20 -24.90
CA ARG A 47 8.35 1.31 -24.05
C ARG A 47 8.60 2.72 -24.63
N GLN A 48 8.82 2.83 -25.93
CA GLN A 48 9.00 4.10 -26.65
C GLN A 48 7.65 4.66 -27.12
N TRP A 49 6.84 5.10 -26.16
CA TRP A 49 5.46 5.54 -26.41
C TRP A 49 5.35 6.82 -27.25
N GLN A 50 6.35 7.72 -27.22
CA GLN A 50 6.33 8.97 -27.98
C GLN A 50 6.36 8.74 -29.49
N GLN A 51 7.24 7.84 -29.94
CA GLN A 51 7.36 7.49 -31.36
C GLN A 51 6.18 6.65 -31.84
N ALA A 52 5.66 5.76 -30.99
CA ALA A 52 4.41 5.06 -31.28
C ALA A 52 3.25 6.05 -31.46
N LEU A 53 3.18 7.11 -30.63
CA LEU A 53 2.12 8.12 -30.69
C LEU A 53 2.14 8.93 -32.00
N ALA A 54 3.32 9.20 -32.56
CA ALA A 54 3.44 9.86 -33.86
C ALA A 54 2.77 9.08 -34.99
N LEU A 55 2.64 7.76 -34.85
CA LEU A 55 2.00 6.87 -35.82
C LEU A 55 0.53 6.57 -35.49
N ALA A 56 -0.02 7.11 -34.39
CA ALA A 56 -1.38 6.81 -33.94
C ALA A 56 -2.47 7.25 -34.93
N SER A 57 -2.26 8.36 -35.65
CA SER A 57 -3.19 8.85 -36.68
C SER A 57 -3.30 7.94 -37.91
N ARG A 58 -2.31 7.06 -38.10
CA ARG A 58 -2.22 6.09 -39.20
C ARG A 58 -2.58 4.67 -38.74
N ALA A 59 -2.88 4.48 -37.46
CA ALA A 59 -3.19 3.18 -36.88
C ALA A 59 -4.68 2.83 -37.06
N ASP A 60 -4.94 1.54 -37.31
CA ASP A 60 -6.26 0.95 -37.14
C ASP A 60 -6.52 0.65 -35.65
N ALA A 61 -7.71 0.14 -35.34
CA ALA A 61 -8.07 -0.20 -33.96
C ALA A 61 -7.11 -1.21 -33.31
N PHE A 62 -6.53 -2.13 -34.09
CA PHE A 62 -5.59 -3.13 -33.60
C PHE A 62 -4.23 -2.52 -33.22
N GLY A 63 -3.65 -1.70 -34.11
CA GLY A 63 -2.43 -0.95 -33.84
C GLY A 63 -2.59 0.02 -32.67
N ALA A 64 -3.72 0.72 -32.63
CA ALA A 64 -4.05 1.63 -31.52
C ALA A 64 -4.20 0.88 -30.19
N ALA A 65 -4.78 -0.32 -30.16
CA ALA A 65 -4.89 -1.13 -28.95
C ALA A 65 -3.50 -1.58 -28.43
N ALA A 66 -2.57 -1.94 -29.33
CA ALA A 66 -1.19 -2.24 -28.96
C ALA A 66 -0.47 -1.02 -28.36
N LEU A 67 -0.71 0.16 -28.93
CA LEU A 67 -0.19 1.42 -28.42
C LEU A 67 -0.73 1.75 -27.02
N LEU A 68 -2.05 1.63 -26.80
CA LEU A 68 -2.67 1.85 -25.49
C LEU A 68 -2.10 0.91 -24.41
N LYS A 69 -1.85 -0.36 -24.76
CA LYS A 69 -1.20 -1.31 -23.85
C LYS A 69 0.21 -0.85 -23.43
N ALA A 70 0.96 -0.21 -24.33
CA ALA A 70 2.30 0.32 -24.03
C ALA A 70 2.30 1.65 -23.28
N VAL A 71 1.32 2.51 -23.53
CA VAL A 71 1.10 3.77 -22.80
C VAL A 71 0.84 3.50 -21.31
N GLY A 72 0.31 2.34 -20.95
CA GLY A 72 0.19 1.88 -19.57
C GLY A 72 -0.83 2.69 -18.77
N GLY A 73 -0.44 3.21 -17.60
CA GLY A 73 -1.31 3.98 -16.70
C GLY A 73 -1.51 5.46 -17.08
N ARG A 74 -1.03 5.91 -18.25
CA ARG A 74 -1.14 7.31 -18.69
C ARG A 74 -2.45 7.55 -19.44
N TRP A 75 -3.51 7.76 -18.68
CA TRP A 75 -4.88 7.86 -19.19
C TRP A 75 -5.11 9.00 -20.22
N HIS A 76 -4.45 10.15 -20.08
CA HIS A 76 -4.60 11.28 -21.00
C HIS A 76 -4.17 10.94 -22.43
N LEU A 77 -3.09 10.17 -22.58
CA LEU A 77 -2.63 9.67 -23.88
C LEU A 77 -3.62 8.66 -24.46
N ALA A 78 -4.29 7.88 -23.62
CA ALA A 78 -5.30 6.93 -24.09
C ALA A 78 -6.51 7.62 -24.72
N LEU A 79 -6.97 8.74 -24.14
CA LEU A 79 -8.02 9.57 -24.75
C LEU A 79 -7.55 10.22 -26.05
N HIS A 80 -6.30 10.67 -26.11
CA HIS A 80 -5.73 11.27 -27.31
C HIS A 80 -5.70 10.26 -28.48
N VAL A 81 -5.27 9.03 -28.22
CA VAL A 81 -5.23 7.95 -29.21
C VAL A 81 -6.64 7.59 -29.69
N LEU A 82 -7.61 7.47 -28.78
CA LEU A 82 -9.01 7.22 -29.14
C LEU A 82 -9.58 8.28 -30.09
N ARG A 83 -9.20 9.55 -29.91
CA ARG A 83 -9.67 10.66 -30.77
C ARG A 83 -9.05 10.64 -32.16
N GLN A 84 -7.88 10.04 -32.34
CA GLN A 84 -7.18 10.02 -33.63
C GLN A 84 -7.58 8.84 -34.52
N VAL A 85 -8.13 7.76 -33.95
CA VAL A 85 -8.53 6.57 -34.72
C VAL A 85 -9.88 6.82 -35.40
N ARG A 86 -9.91 6.66 -36.73
CA ARG A 86 -11.11 6.93 -37.55
C ARG A 86 -12.29 5.98 -37.27
N ALA A 87 -12.01 4.74 -36.89
CA ALA A 87 -13.02 3.72 -36.62
C ALA A 87 -12.63 2.88 -35.38
N PRO A 88 -12.98 3.35 -34.17
CA PRO A 88 -12.73 2.59 -32.94
C PRO A 88 -13.69 1.40 -32.83
N ASP A 89 -13.18 0.24 -32.41
CA ASP A 89 -13.97 -0.95 -32.10
C ASP A 89 -14.16 -1.11 -30.57
N VAL A 90 -15.03 -2.06 -30.17
CA VAL A 90 -15.30 -2.37 -28.76
C VAL A 90 -14.00 -2.74 -28.02
N CYS A 91 -13.10 -3.47 -28.68
CA CYS A 91 -11.81 -3.86 -28.14
C CYS A 91 -10.93 -2.66 -27.76
N LEU A 92 -10.85 -1.64 -28.62
CA LEU A 92 -10.09 -0.43 -28.38
C LEU A 92 -10.66 0.36 -27.19
N PHE A 93 -11.99 0.45 -27.07
CA PHE A 93 -12.65 1.01 -25.91
C PHE A 93 -12.35 0.21 -24.62
N ASN A 94 -12.38 -1.12 -24.67
CA ASN A 94 -12.04 -1.99 -23.53
C ASN A 94 -10.59 -1.81 -23.06
N VAL A 95 -9.66 -1.72 -24.02
CA VAL A 95 -8.24 -1.46 -23.69
C VAL A 95 -8.09 -0.05 -23.10
N ALA A 96 -8.75 0.96 -23.66
CA ALA A 96 -8.73 2.31 -23.10
C ALA A 96 -9.31 2.35 -21.68
N MET A 97 -10.48 1.75 -21.44
CA MET A 97 -11.07 1.63 -20.10
C MET A 97 -10.16 0.86 -19.13
N SER A 98 -9.44 -0.16 -19.60
CA SER A 98 -8.43 -0.86 -18.79
C SER A 98 -7.23 0.03 -18.44
N THR A 99 -6.78 0.93 -19.33
CA THR A 99 -5.76 1.94 -18.99
C THR A 99 -6.27 2.92 -17.93
N MET A 100 -7.54 3.36 -18.04
CA MET A 100 -8.20 4.23 -17.05
C MET A 100 -8.30 3.55 -15.68
N ARG A 101 -8.66 2.26 -15.67
CA ARG A 101 -8.70 1.41 -14.48
C ARG A 101 -7.36 1.37 -13.76
N ARG A 102 -6.26 1.18 -14.50
CA ARG A 102 -4.89 1.20 -13.93
C ARG A 102 -4.49 2.57 -13.40
N ALA A 103 -5.01 3.64 -13.99
CA ALA A 103 -4.79 5.02 -13.57
C ALA A 103 -5.74 5.50 -12.46
N THR A 104 -6.58 4.61 -11.93
CA THR A 104 -7.65 4.89 -10.95
C THR A 104 -8.65 5.99 -11.36
N GLN A 105 -8.73 6.31 -12.66
CA GLN A 105 -9.61 7.32 -13.24
C GLN A 105 -10.97 6.72 -13.65
N TRP A 106 -11.79 6.38 -12.66
CA TRP A 106 -13.07 5.71 -12.87
C TRP A 106 -14.12 6.57 -13.57
N VAL A 107 -14.09 7.90 -13.42
CA VAL A 107 -15.04 8.82 -14.08
C VAL A 107 -14.91 8.73 -15.60
N TRP A 108 -13.68 8.77 -16.10
CA TRP A 108 -13.38 8.66 -17.52
C TRP A 108 -13.72 7.26 -18.06
N ALA A 109 -13.50 6.20 -17.27
CA ALA A 109 -13.92 4.85 -17.66
C ALA A 109 -15.44 4.76 -17.86
N LEU A 110 -16.24 5.35 -16.95
CA LEU A 110 -17.70 5.39 -17.08
C LEU A 110 -18.17 6.27 -18.25
N GLN A 111 -17.50 7.39 -18.50
CA GLN A 111 -17.80 8.24 -19.66
C GLN A 111 -17.51 7.53 -20.98
N LEU A 112 -16.39 6.80 -21.08
CA LEU A 112 -16.08 5.98 -22.25
C LEU A 112 -17.11 4.87 -22.47
N LEU A 113 -17.61 4.24 -21.40
CA LEU A 113 -18.69 3.26 -21.52
C LEU A 113 -20.00 3.90 -22.01
N ARG A 114 -20.34 5.11 -21.56
CA ARG A 114 -21.51 5.86 -22.06
C ARG A 114 -21.36 6.22 -23.53
N HIS A 115 -20.18 6.70 -23.94
CA HIS A 115 -19.90 6.96 -25.35
C HIS A 115 -19.99 5.69 -26.20
N LEU A 116 -19.57 4.54 -25.67
CA LEU A 116 -19.73 3.25 -26.34
C LEU A 116 -21.21 2.85 -26.48
N GLN A 117 -22.05 3.17 -25.48
CA GLN A 117 -23.50 2.92 -25.52
C GLN A 117 -24.25 3.84 -26.51
N GLU A 118 -23.79 5.07 -26.67
CA GLU A 118 -24.39 6.07 -27.57
C GLU A 118 -23.94 5.90 -29.03
N ALA A 119 -22.85 5.17 -29.28
CA ALA A 119 -22.29 5.00 -30.63
C ALA A 119 -23.19 4.09 -31.51
N PRO A 120 -23.71 4.59 -32.64
CA PRO A 120 -24.51 3.78 -33.54
C PRO A 120 -23.59 2.74 -34.21
N LYS A 121 -23.84 1.44 -33.95
CA LYS A 121 -23.14 0.22 -34.43
C LYS A 121 -22.20 -0.47 -33.42
N LEU A 122 -21.94 0.09 -32.24
CA LEU A 122 -21.12 -0.59 -31.22
C LEU A 122 -22.03 -1.07 -30.08
N ILE A 123 -21.88 -2.35 -29.69
CA ILE A 123 -22.62 -2.93 -28.58
C ILE A 123 -21.59 -3.25 -27.48
N PRO A 124 -21.70 -2.65 -26.28
CA PRO A 124 -20.85 -3.00 -25.16
C PRO A 124 -21.02 -4.47 -24.79
N ASP A 125 -19.89 -5.17 -24.66
CA ASP A 125 -19.84 -6.56 -24.22
C ASP A 125 -19.67 -6.68 -22.70
N LEU A 126 -19.72 -7.90 -22.17
CA LEU A 126 -19.53 -8.16 -20.74
C LEU A 126 -18.15 -7.66 -20.24
N ILE A 127 -17.12 -7.71 -21.10
CA ILE A 127 -15.78 -7.20 -20.80
C ILE A 127 -15.80 -5.67 -20.60
N SER A 128 -16.58 -4.94 -21.40
CA SER A 128 -16.78 -3.49 -21.26
C SER A 128 -17.33 -3.14 -19.89
N PHE A 129 -18.36 -3.87 -19.44
CA PHE A 129 -18.94 -3.64 -18.13
C PHE A 129 -18.01 -4.08 -16.99
N ASN A 130 -17.37 -5.25 -17.09
CA ASN A 130 -16.44 -5.75 -16.07
C ASN A 130 -15.25 -4.82 -15.88
N THR A 131 -14.71 -4.27 -16.97
CA THR A 131 -13.60 -3.30 -16.91
C THR A 131 -14.02 -1.97 -16.30
N ALA A 132 -15.21 -1.46 -16.62
CA ALA A 132 -15.76 -0.22 -16.05
C ALA A 132 -16.12 -0.38 -14.56
N VAL A 133 -16.72 -1.50 -14.18
CA VAL A 133 -17.00 -1.87 -12.79
C VAL A 133 -15.70 -1.99 -11.99
N GLY A 134 -14.70 -2.69 -12.55
CA GLY A 134 -13.37 -2.81 -11.95
C GLY A 134 -12.62 -1.47 -11.83
N ALA A 135 -12.87 -0.52 -12.73
CA ALA A 135 -12.36 0.85 -12.59
C ALA A 135 -13.00 1.58 -11.41
N CYS A 136 -14.32 1.46 -11.24
CA CYS A 136 -15.04 2.05 -10.11
C CYS A 136 -14.58 1.48 -8.76
N ALA A 137 -14.31 0.17 -8.72
CA ALA A 137 -13.74 -0.54 -7.59
C ALA A 137 -12.39 0.05 -7.14
N LEU A 138 -11.42 0.18 -8.05
CA LEU A 138 -10.11 0.77 -7.76
C LEU A 138 -10.17 2.28 -7.47
N GLY A 139 -11.18 2.95 -8.01
CA GLY A 139 -11.45 4.37 -7.81
C GLY A 139 -12.17 4.73 -6.51
N THR A 140 -12.40 3.77 -5.60
CA THR A 140 -13.20 3.89 -4.35
C THR A 140 -14.68 4.25 -4.56
N ALA A 141 -15.17 4.28 -5.80
CA ALA A 141 -16.54 4.62 -6.18
C ALA A 141 -17.44 3.38 -6.33
N TRP A 142 -17.40 2.48 -5.35
CA TRP A 142 -18.11 1.18 -5.39
C TRP A 142 -19.63 1.32 -5.60
N GLN A 143 -20.25 2.38 -5.06
CA GLN A 143 -21.68 2.65 -5.25
C GLN A 143 -22.05 2.87 -6.72
N ARG A 144 -21.20 3.56 -7.48
CA ARG A 144 -21.42 3.78 -8.92
C ARG A 144 -21.18 2.49 -9.71
N GLY A 145 -20.23 1.66 -9.28
CA GLY A 145 -20.03 0.31 -9.81
C GLY A 145 -21.27 -0.57 -9.63
N LEU A 146 -21.91 -0.52 -8.45
CA LEU A 146 -23.17 -1.23 -8.19
C LEU A 146 -24.35 -0.69 -8.99
N ALA A 147 -24.46 0.64 -9.12
CA ALA A 147 -25.49 1.25 -9.95
C ALA A 147 -25.33 0.86 -11.43
N LEU A 148 -24.09 0.73 -11.90
CA LEU A 148 -23.81 0.20 -13.23
C LEU A 148 -24.20 -1.27 -13.33
N PHE A 149 -23.81 -2.09 -12.35
CA PHE A 149 -24.17 -3.51 -12.27
C PHE A 149 -25.68 -3.75 -12.34
N ALA A 150 -26.47 -2.99 -11.59
CA ALA A 150 -27.93 -3.08 -11.60
C ALA A 150 -28.56 -2.67 -12.95
N ARG A 151 -27.84 -1.89 -13.77
CA ARG A 151 -28.28 -1.41 -15.09
C ARG A 151 -27.67 -2.18 -16.25
N MET A 152 -26.88 -3.23 -15.97
CA MET A 152 -26.26 -4.03 -17.01
C MET A 152 -27.34 -4.78 -17.83
N PRO A 153 -27.35 -4.65 -19.16
CA PRO A 153 -28.28 -5.38 -20.01
C PRO A 153 -27.87 -6.84 -20.21
N CYS A 154 -26.63 -7.21 -19.87
CA CYS A 154 -26.08 -8.54 -20.00
C CYS A 154 -26.08 -9.30 -18.67
N ARG A 155 -26.19 -10.63 -18.74
CA ARG A 155 -26.13 -11.48 -17.54
C ARG A 155 -24.73 -11.41 -16.92
N PRO A 156 -24.61 -11.09 -15.63
CA PRO A 156 -23.32 -11.02 -14.96
C PRO A 156 -22.70 -12.41 -14.79
N ASP A 157 -21.38 -12.47 -14.91
CA ASP A 157 -20.57 -13.66 -14.65
C ASP A 157 -19.78 -13.52 -13.33
N ALA A 158 -19.05 -14.57 -12.95
CA ALA A 158 -18.22 -14.57 -11.75
C ALA A 158 -17.15 -13.45 -11.76
N VAL A 159 -16.65 -13.06 -12.94
CA VAL A 159 -15.74 -11.93 -13.09
C VAL A 159 -16.43 -10.61 -12.77
N THR A 160 -17.70 -10.44 -13.14
CA THR A 160 -18.51 -9.25 -12.82
C THR A 160 -18.63 -9.08 -11.30
N TYR A 161 -19.05 -10.14 -10.61
CA TYR A 161 -19.23 -10.16 -9.16
C TYR A 161 -17.92 -9.98 -8.39
N SER A 162 -16.83 -10.59 -8.87
CA SER A 162 -15.50 -10.44 -8.25
C SER A 162 -14.86 -9.07 -8.51
N SER A 163 -15.16 -8.44 -9.65
CA SER A 163 -14.65 -7.10 -10.03
C SER A 163 -15.34 -5.98 -9.25
N LEU A 164 -16.57 -6.20 -8.76
CA LEU A 164 -17.20 -5.35 -7.76
C LEU A 164 -16.43 -5.51 -6.45
N THR A 165 -15.53 -4.60 -6.12
CA THR A 165 -14.97 -4.53 -4.77
C THR A 165 -15.79 -3.56 -3.93
N ALA A 166 -16.68 -4.11 -3.12
CA ALA A 166 -17.53 -3.34 -2.20
C ALA A 166 -17.05 -3.51 -0.75
N PRO A 167 -17.56 -2.69 0.20
CA PRO A 167 -17.42 -2.96 1.62
C PRO A 167 -17.95 -4.35 1.95
N TRP A 168 -17.36 -4.99 2.97
CA TRP A 168 -17.59 -6.40 3.28
C TRP A 168 -19.06 -6.84 3.38
N PRO A 169 -20.04 -6.06 3.91
CA PRO A 169 -21.42 -6.54 3.99
C PRO A 169 -22.03 -6.70 2.60
N VAL A 170 -21.74 -5.75 1.72
CA VAL A 170 -22.23 -5.74 0.35
C VAL A 170 -21.51 -6.81 -0.47
N GLN A 171 -20.19 -6.97 -0.29
CA GLN A 171 -19.45 -8.03 -0.98
C GLN A 171 -19.99 -9.42 -0.64
N LEU A 172 -20.31 -9.67 0.63
CA LEU A 172 -20.86 -10.94 1.07
C LEU A 172 -22.27 -11.17 0.49
N ALA A 173 -23.11 -10.13 0.46
CA ALA A 173 -24.43 -10.21 -0.17
C ALA A 173 -24.34 -10.51 -1.68
N LEU A 174 -23.41 -9.86 -2.39
CA LEU A 174 -23.11 -10.12 -3.80
C LEU A 174 -22.63 -11.56 -4.03
N LEU A 175 -21.79 -12.10 -3.14
CA LEU A 175 -21.35 -13.50 -3.20
C LEU A 175 -22.55 -14.45 -3.13
N TRP A 176 -23.42 -14.27 -2.13
CA TRP A 176 -24.60 -15.14 -1.97
C TRP A 176 -25.60 -15.00 -3.13
N GLN A 177 -25.70 -13.81 -3.73
CA GLN A 177 -26.47 -13.62 -4.95
C GLN A 177 -25.83 -14.34 -6.14
N ALA A 178 -24.53 -14.19 -6.33
CA ALA A 178 -23.78 -14.86 -7.39
C ALA A 178 -23.90 -16.39 -7.30
N LEU A 179 -23.86 -16.96 -6.09
CA LEU A 179 -24.03 -18.40 -5.87
C LEU A 179 -25.41 -18.95 -6.29
N LYS A 180 -26.44 -18.10 -6.40
CA LYS A 180 -27.76 -18.48 -6.91
C LYS A 180 -27.85 -18.43 -8.43
N GLU A 181 -27.07 -17.56 -9.07
CA GLU A 181 -27.19 -17.22 -10.49
C GLU A 181 -26.07 -17.79 -11.36
N VAL A 182 -24.89 -18.05 -10.78
CA VAL A 182 -23.65 -18.37 -11.48
C VAL A 182 -22.99 -19.58 -10.82
N GLN A 183 -22.29 -20.40 -11.61
CA GLN A 183 -21.45 -21.48 -11.09
C GLN A 183 -20.32 -20.89 -10.23
N PRO A 184 -20.11 -21.40 -9.00
CA PRO A 184 -19.08 -20.90 -8.13
C PRO A 184 -17.70 -21.15 -8.75
N ASP A 185 -16.83 -20.14 -8.71
CA ASP A 185 -15.44 -20.25 -9.10
C ASP A 185 -14.50 -19.81 -7.97
N THR A 186 -13.21 -20.13 -8.11
CA THR A 186 -12.19 -19.76 -7.11
C THR A 186 -11.97 -18.25 -7.02
N VAL A 187 -12.27 -17.51 -8.09
CA VAL A 187 -12.09 -16.05 -8.18
C VAL A 187 -13.15 -15.31 -7.34
N LEU A 188 -14.40 -15.78 -7.38
CA LEU A 188 -15.52 -15.23 -6.62
C LEU A 188 -15.29 -15.36 -5.10
N PHE A 189 -14.92 -16.56 -4.65
CA PHE A 189 -14.55 -16.79 -3.25
C PHE A 189 -13.28 -16.03 -2.85
N GLY A 190 -12.23 -16.06 -3.68
CA GLY A 190 -10.98 -15.34 -3.41
C GLY A 190 -11.17 -13.83 -3.25
N SER A 191 -12.03 -13.21 -4.08
CA SER A 191 -12.38 -11.80 -3.95
C SER A 191 -13.09 -11.51 -2.62
N ALA A 192 -14.11 -12.31 -2.26
CA ALA A 192 -14.83 -12.15 -1.01
C ALA A 192 -13.93 -12.33 0.22
N ILE A 193 -13.09 -13.38 0.26
CA ILE A 193 -12.14 -13.63 1.35
C ILE A 193 -11.13 -12.48 1.46
N SER A 194 -10.63 -11.97 0.34
CA SER A 194 -9.74 -10.81 0.32
C SER A 194 -10.42 -9.54 0.87
N THR A 195 -11.70 -9.30 0.54
CA THR A 195 -12.44 -8.16 1.10
C THR A 195 -12.67 -8.29 2.61
N LEU A 196 -13.06 -9.48 3.09
CA LEU A 196 -13.28 -9.76 4.51
C LEU A 196 -11.98 -9.59 5.28
N SER A 197 -10.89 -10.14 4.75
CA SER A 197 -9.54 -9.93 5.24
C SER A 197 -9.24 -8.44 5.34
N ARG A 198 -9.27 -7.67 4.24
CA ARG A 198 -9.01 -6.21 4.27
C ARG A 198 -9.88 -5.43 5.26
N SER A 199 -11.11 -5.87 5.52
CA SER A 199 -12.02 -5.26 6.50
C SER A 199 -11.80 -5.69 7.97
N SER A 200 -10.73 -6.45 8.26
CA SER A 200 -10.42 -7.03 9.58
C SER A 200 -11.45 -8.04 10.10
N GLN A 201 -12.32 -8.56 9.24
CA GLN A 201 -13.30 -9.61 9.55
C GLN A 201 -12.70 -11.01 9.33
N TRP A 202 -11.58 -11.30 10.01
CA TRP A 202 -10.79 -12.51 9.78
C TRP A 202 -11.56 -13.82 10.08
N GLN A 203 -12.39 -13.83 11.13
CA GLN A 203 -13.22 -15.00 11.49
C GLN A 203 -14.13 -15.42 10.34
N ARG A 204 -14.81 -14.45 9.72
CA ARG A 204 -15.70 -14.71 8.58
C ARG A 204 -14.94 -15.09 7.32
N ALA A 205 -13.76 -14.50 7.12
CA ALA A 205 -12.89 -14.88 6.00
C ALA A 205 -12.47 -16.36 6.11
N LEU A 206 -12.12 -16.82 7.32
CA LEU A 206 -11.74 -18.22 7.56
C LEU A 206 -12.92 -19.17 7.53
N LEU A 207 -14.09 -18.76 8.04
CA LEU A 207 -15.33 -19.53 7.86
C LEU A 207 -15.62 -19.71 6.36
N LEU A 208 -15.57 -18.64 5.58
CA LEU A 208 -15.81 -18.71 4.13
C LEU A 208 -14.75 -19.55 3.40
N PHE A 209 -13.49 -19.49 3.83
CA PHE A 209 -12.42 -20.33 3.32
C PHE A 209 -12.69 -21.82 3.63
N SER A 210 -13.07 -22.13 4.88
CA SER A 210 -13.43 -23.49 5.29
C SER A 210 -14.69 -23.99 4.60
N GLU A 211 -15.68 -23.14 4.29
CA GLU A 211 -16.87 -23.48 3.50
C GLU A 211 -16.54 -23.78 2.04
N MET A 212 -15.46 -23.19 1.50
CA MET A 212 -14.96 -23.50 0.18
C MET A 212 -14.24 -24.86 0.15
N GLU A 213 -13.49 -25.20 1.21
CA GLU A 213 -12.77 -26.48 1.34
C GLU A 213 -13.70 -27.65 1.73
N THR A 214 -14.58 -27.42 2.70
CA THR A 214 -15.57 -28.41 3.13
C THR A 214 -16.67 -28.46 2.08
N ARG A 215 -16.93 -29.66 1.55
CA ARG A 215 -17.81 -29.95 0.40
C ARG A 215 -19.30 -29.64 0.63
N CYS A 216 -19.63 -28.74 1.55
CA CYS A 216 -20.94 -28.47 2.11
C CYS A 216 -21.87 -27.72 1.14
N ILE A 217 -21.35 -27.05 0.11
CA ILE A 217 -22.18 -26.47 -0.95
C ILE A 217 -22.25 -27.49 -2.12
N PRO A 218 -23.45 -28.02 -2.47
CA PRO A 218 -23.61 -29.02 -3.53
C PRO A 218 -23.03 -28.59 -4.90
N MET A 219 -23.02 -27.28 -5.17
CA MET A 219 -22.44 -26.66 -6.38
C MET A 219 -20.91 -26.50 -6.35
N CYS A 220 -20.25 -26.55 -5.19
CA CYS A 220 -18.80 -26.30 -5.05
C CYS A 220 -17.94 -27.57 -5.10
N ARG A 221 -18.51 -28.73 -5.48
CA ARG A 221 -17.92 -30.08 -5.38
C ARG A 221 -16.55 -30.30 -6.06
N ARG A 222 -15.93 -29.29 -6.69
CA ARG A 222 -14.62 -29.37 -7.37
C ARG A 222 -13.71 -28.14 -7.18
N LEU A 223 -14.02 -27.21 -6.26
CA LEU A 223 -13.20 -26.01 -6.10
C LEU A 223 -12.03 -26.28 -5.16
N GLN A 224 -10.85 -26.47 -5.74
CA GLN A 224 -9.60 -26.48 -5.00
C GLN A 224 -9.12 -25.03 -4.78
N PRO A 225 -8.71 -24.66 -3.55
CA PRO A 225 -8.06 -23.37 -3.31
C PRO A 225 -6.88 -23.21 -4.26
N ASN A 226 -6.80 -22.08 -4.97
CA ASN A 226 -5.61 -21.72 -5.71
C ASN A 226 -4.68 -20.85 -4.84
N ALA A 227 -3.47 -20.57 -5.32
CA ALA A 227 -2.49 -19.75 -4.59
C ALA A 227 -3.05 -18.37 -4.16
N ILE A 228 -3.95 -17.77 -4.94
CA ILE A 228 -4.58 -16.48 -4.62
C ILE A 228 -5.52 -16.61 -3.42
N THR A 229 -6.37 -17.64 -3.41
CA THR A 229 -7.31 -17.88 -2.31
C THR A 229 -6.60 -18.29 -1.03
N LEU A 230 -5.54 -19.11 -1.13
CA LEU A 230 -4.68 -19.46 0.00
C LEU A 230 -3.95 -18.23 0.57
N SER A 231 -3.39 -17.38 -0.29
CA SER A 231 -2.75 -16.12 0.13
C SER A 231 -3.75 -15.17 0.82
N ALA A 232 -4.99 -15.10 0.34
CA ALA A 232 -6.07 -14.35 0.99
C ALA A 232 -6.45 -14.93 2.37
N GLY A 233 -6.45 -16.26 2.51
CA GLY A 233 -6.60 -16.97 3.78
C GLY A 233 -5.48 -16.64 4.77
N ILE A 234 -4.21 -16.71 4.34
CA ILE A 234 -3.05 -16.34 5.17
C ILE A 234 -3.14 -14.87 5.60
N CYS A 235 -3.56 -13.97 4.71
CA CYS A 235 -3.81 -12.57 5.05
C CYS A 235 -4.92 -12.41 6.11
N ALA A 236 -5.94 -13.29 6.10
CA ALA A 236 -6.96 -13.31 7.15
C ALA A 236 -6.37 -13.83 8.48
N CYS A 237 -5.61 -14.92 8.46
CA CYS A 237 -4.89 -15.44 9.62
C CYS A 237 -3.95 -14.39 10.24
N GLU A 238 -3.26 -13.61 9.42
CA GLU A 238 -2.41 -12.49 9.84
C GLU A 238 -3.19 -11.43 10.63
N ARG A 239 -4.45 -11.18 10.28
CA ARG A 239 -5.32 -10.24 10.99
C ARG A 239 -5.90 -10.82 12.28
N GLY A 240 -6.09 -12.14 12.32
CA GLY A 240 -6.48 -12.90 13.51
C GLY A 240 -5.32 -13.26 14.45
N SER A 241 -4.06 -13.00 14.05
CA SER A 241 -2.86 -13.49 14.75
C SER A 241 -2.78 -15.02 14.88
N LEU A 242 -3.41 -15.74 13.94
CA LEU A 242 -3.45 -17.20 13.90
C LEU A 242 -2.24 -17.75 13.13
N TRP A 243 -1.07 -17.74 13.79
CA TRP A 243 0.19 -18.12 13.17
C TRP A 243 0.24 -19.60 12.73
N GLN A 244 -0.42 -20.50 13.46
CA GLN A 244 -0.43 -21.94 13.15
C GLN A 244 -1.14 -22.21 11.82
N GLU A 245 -2.36 -21.70 11.68
CA GLU A 245 -3.15 -21.81 10.45
C GLU A 245 -2.45 -21.09 9.28
N ALA A 246 -1.83 -19.92 9.53
CA ALA A 246 -1.06 -19.21 8.51
C ALA A 246 0.10 -20.05 7.95
N LEU A 247 0.85 -20.75 8.81
CA LEU A 247 1.94 -21.63 8.38
C LEU A 247 1.45 -22.90 7.70
N GLN A 248 0.33 -23.48 8.15
CA GLN A 248 -0.30 -24.63 7.50
C GLN A 248 -0.75 -24.29 6.07
N LEU A 249 -1.43 -23.15 5.89
CA LEU A 249 -1.84 -22.68 4.57
C LEU A 249 -0.65 -22.33 3.68
N LEU A 250 0.45 -21.82 4.26
CA LEU A 250 1.67 -21.54 3.51
C LEU A 250 2.34 -22.83 3.02
N ALA A 251 2.37 -23.87 3.83
CA ALA A 251 2.87 -25.19 3.43
C ALA A 251 2.04 -25.77 2.27
N GLN A 252 0.72 -25.60 2.27
CA GLN A 252 -0.12 -26.00 1.14
C GLN A 252 0.19 -25.24 -0.16
N ILE A 253 0.55 -23.94 -0.08
CA ILE A 253 1.01 -23.18 -1.26
C ILE A 253 2.34 -23.74 -1.77
N GLN A 254 3.24 -24.10 -0.86
CA GLN A 254 4.55 -24.67 -1.17
C GLN A 254 4.42 -26.00 -1.92
N ASP A 255 3.55 -26.89 -1.43
CA ASP A 255 3.27 -28.18 -2.07
C ASP A 255 2.63 -28.02 -3.47
N ALA A 256 1.87 -26.94 -3.68
CA ALA A 256 1.22 -26.61 -4.94
C ALA A 256 2.11 -25.85 -5.94
N GLY A 257 3.33 -25.44 -5.55
CA GLY A 257 4.30 -24.77 -6.42
C GLY A 257 5.02 -23.58 -5.77
N ARG A 258 5.32 -22.55 -6.57
CA ARG A 258 6.18 -21.43 -6.13
C ARG A 258 5.47 -20.57 -5.08
N LEU A 259 6.08 -20.50 -3.90
CA LEU A 259 5.70 -19.59 -2.82
C LEU A 259 5.65 -18.13 -3.28
N ASP A 260 4.53 -17.47 -2.96
CA ASP A 260 4.32 -16.05 -3.17
C ASP A 260 4.96 -15.26 -2.02
N ALA A 261 5.79 -14.27 -2.35
CA ALA A 261 6.42 -13.39 -1.36
C ALA A 261 5.37 -12.69 -0.46
N VAL A 262 4.18 -12.39 -0.99
CA VAL A 262 3.09 -11.79 -0.23
C VAL A 262 2.55 -12.76 0.84
N ALA A 263 2.44 -14.05 0.50
CA ALA A 263 2.01 -15.08 1.44
C ALA A 263 3.05 -15.29 2.55
N CYS A 264 4.35 -15.36 2.20
CA CYS A 264 5.45 -15.44 3.17
C CYS A 264 5.47 -14.22 4.12
N CYS A 265 5.35 -13.00 3.60
CA CYS A 265 5.31 -11.79 4.42
C CYS A 265 4.11 -11.78 5.38
N SER A 266 2.95 -12.25 4.91
CA SER A 266 1.73 -12.34 5.73
C SER A 266 1.86 -13.39 6.83
N ALA A 267 2.47 -14.55 6.54
CA ALA A 267 2.76 -15.56 7.56
C ALA A 267 3.79 -15.06 8.59
N LEU A 268 4.86 -14.38 8.16
CA LEU A 268 5.84 -13.74 9.06
C LEU A 268 5.17 -12.69 9.95
N SER A 269 4.30 -11.85 9.38
CA SER A 269 3.55 -10.85 10.15
C SER A 269 2.59 -11.50 11.15
N ALA A 270 1.96 -12.63 10.82
CA ALA A 270 1.16 -13.44 11.75
C ALA A 270 2.01 -13.97 12.91
N CYS A 271 3.18 -14.57 12.63
CA CYS A 271 4.13 -15.02 13.64
C CYS A 271 4.59 -13.87 14.55
N GLY A 272 4.88 -12.70 13.98
CA GLY A 272 5.27 -11.50 14.70
C GLY A 272 4.19 -11.00 15.65
N LYS A 273 2.95 -10.90 15.19
CA LYS A 273 1.80 -10.52 16.03
C LYS A 273 1.53 -11.51 17.15
N ALA A 274 1.78 -12.80 16.92
CA ALA A 274 1.67 -13.86 17.92
C ALA A 274 2.93 -14.02 18.81
N GLN A 275 3.94 -13.15 18.65
CA GLN A 275 5.23 -13.21 19.35
C GLN A 275 5.97 -14.56 19.22
N ARG A 276 5.84 -15.23 18.07
CA ARG A 276 6.48 -16.52 17.76
C ARG A 276 7.71 -16.33 16.88
N TRP A 277 8.73 -15.68 17.43
CA TRP A 277 9.96 -15.38 16.70
C TRP A 277 10.71 -16.63 16.20
N GLN A 278 10.68 -17.76 16.93
CA GLN A 278 11.35 -18.99 16.47
C GLN A 278 10.75 -19.49 15.16
N GLN A 279 9.43 -19.41 15.03
CA GLN A 279 8.71 -19.83 13.82
C GLN A 279 8.95 -18.84 12.68
N ALA A 280 9.03 -17.54 12.98
CA ALA A 280 9.42 -16.53 11.99
C ALA A 280 10.85 -16.76 11.46
N LEU A 281 11.80 -17.12 12.33
CA LEU A 281 13.17 -17.45 11.96
C LEU A 281 13.24 -18.73 11.13
N ALA A 282 12.52 -19.78 11.53
CA ALA A 282 12.44 -21.03 10.79
C ALA A 282 11.90 -20.81 9.38
N LEU A 283 10.84 -20.00 9.25
CA LEU A 283 10.27 -19.62 7.95
C LEU A 283 11.26 -18.83 7.08
N LEU A 284 12.03 -17.91 7.67
CA LEU A 284 13.03 -17.12 6.93
C LEU A 284 14.20 -17.97 6.42
N ARG A 285 14.57 -19.03 7.14
CA ARG A 285 15.68 -19.94 6.80
C ARG A 285 15.27 -21.05 5.84
N GLN A 286 14.03 -21.05 5.33
CA GLN A 286 13.64 -22.00 4.29
C GLN A 286 14.33 -21.64 2.96
N GLU A 287 15.16 -22.57 2.47
CA GLU A 287 16.02 -22.41 1.28
C GLU A 287 15.26 -22.13 -0.02
N GLU A 288 13.96 -22.43 -0.08
CA GLU A 288 13.16 -22.36 -1.31
C GLU A 288 12.74 -20.93 -1.70
N VAL A 289 12.85 -19.97 -0.79
CA VAL A 289 12.54 -18.56 -1.06
C VAL A 289 13.74 -17.70 -0.70
N PRO A 290 14.58 -17.29 -1.66
CA PRO A 290 15.63 -16.33 -1.37
C PRO A 290 14.97 -15.05 -0.83
N PRO A 291 15.27 -14.65 0.42
CA PRO A 291 14.57 -13.56 1.06
C PRO A 291 14.86 -12.26 0.29
N ASN A 292 13.81 -11.67 -0.26
CA ASN A 292 13.88 -10.34 -0.84
C ASN A 292 13.69 -9.27 0.25
N HIS A 293 13.84 -8.00 -0.10
CA HIS A 293 13.72 -6.90 0.87
C HIS A 293 12.39 -6.91 1.65
N PHE A 294 11.27 -7.32 1.03
CA PHE A 294 9.97 -7.41 1.70
C PHE A 294 9.95 -8.48 2.79
N ILE A 295 10.52 -9.66 2.51
CA ILE A 295 10.56 -10.79 3.46
C ILE A 295 11.46 -10.44 4.65
N TYR A 296 12.62 -9.82 4.40
CA TYR A 296 13.47 -9.33 5.49
C TYR A 296 12.78 -8.28 6.35
N ASN A 297 12.11 -7.29 5.75
CA ASN A 297 11.36 -6.27 6.49
C ASN A 297 10.25 -6.88 7.35
N ALA A 298 9.53 -7.87 6.81
CA ALA A 298 8.51 -8.60 7.57
C ALA A 298 9.12 -9.39 8.75
N ALA A 299 10.27 -10.03 8.56
CA ALA A 299 10.97 -10.76 9.61
C ALA A 299 11.53 -9.85 10.71
N ILE A 300 12.16 -8.72 10.34
CA ILE A 300 12.64 -7.70 11.30
C ILE A 300 11.46 -7.17 12.12
N THR A 301 10.33 -6.87 11.48
CA THR A 301 9.09 -6.45 12.17
C THR A 301 8.53 -7.56 13.07
N ALA A 302 8.66 -8.83 12.69
CA ALA A 302 8.23 -9.94 13.54
C ALA A 302 9.10 -10.05 14.80
N PHE A 303 10.41 -9.83 14.68
CA PHE A 303 11.33 -9.77 15.82
C PHE A 303 11.14 -8.54 16.70
N GLU A 304 10.80 -7.39 16.11
CA GLU A 304 10.38 -6.17 16.81
C GLU A 304 9.21 -6.45 17.75
N LYS A 305 8.10 -7.00 17.22
CA LYS A 305 6.91 -7.35 18.01
C LYS A 305 7.16 -8.41 19.07
N SER A 306 8.13 -9.28 18.84
CA SER A 306 8.54 -10.32 19.78
C SER A 306 9.61 -9.83 20.79
N GLN A 307 10.04 -8.57 20.71
CA GLN A 307 11.10 -7.97 21.56
C GLN A 307 12.48 -8.65 21.45
N HIS A 308 12.76 -9.33 20.34
CA HIS A 308 14.02 -10.01 20.08
C HIS A 308 14.96 -9.16 19.21
N TRP A 309 15.39 -8.03 19.76
CA TRP A 309 16.26 -7.07 19.07
C TRP A 309 17.61 -7.63 18.55
N PRO A 310 18.28 -8.62 19.19
CA PRO A 310 19.57 -9.09 18.66
C PRO A 310 19.41 -9.75 17.28
N LEU A 311 18.33 -10.50 17.07
CA LEU A 311 18.03 -11.12 15.77
C LEU A 311 17.61 -10.07 14.73
N ALA A 312 16.89 -9.03 15.14
CA ALA A 312 16.53 -7.91 14.25
C ALA A 312 17.79 -7.19 13.72
N LEU A 313 18.80 -6.96 14.58
CA LEU A 313 20.07 -6.37 14.17
C LEU A 313 20.88 -7.30 13.27
N LEU A 314 20.92 -8.60 13.60
CA LEU A 314 21.60 -9.61 12.78
C LEU A 314 21.02 -9.67 11.37
N LEU A 315 19.69 -9.66 11.23
CA LEU A 315 19.05 -9.60 9.91
C LEU A 315 19.37 -8.32 9.14
N LEU A 316 19.41 -7.17 9.83
CA LEU A 316 19.77 -5.90 9.21
C LEU A 316 21.22 -5.92 8.70
N GLU A 317 22.14 -6.61 9.38
CA GLU A 317 23.50 -6.84 8.89
C GLU A 317 23.55 -7.84 7.72
N GLU A 318 22.76 -8.92 7.77
CA GLU A 318 22.64 -9.88 6.67
C GLU A 318 22.15 -9.20 5.39
N MET A 319 21.14 -8.33 5.47
CA MET A 319 20.67 -7.52 4.34
C MET A 319 21.80 -6.69 3.73
N ARG A 320 22.64 -6.05 4.57
CA ARG A 320 23.77 -5.24 4.11
C ARG A 320 24.84 -6.05 3.38
N ARG A 321 25.13 -7.26 3.86
CA ARG A 321 26.14 -8.14 3.27
C ARG A 321 25.62 -8.90 2.04
N GLY A 322 24.30 -9.08 1.97
CA GLY A 322 23.63 -9.77 0.88
C GLY A 322 23.30 -8.87 -0.32
N SER A 323 22.44 -9.37 -1.21
CA SER A 323 22.00 -8.67 -2.42
C SER A 323 20.80 -7.74 -2.20
N SER A 324 20.24 -7.68 -0.98
CA SER A 324 19.04 -6.89 -0.65
C SER A 324 19.39 -5.72 0.26
N ALA A 325 19.62 -4.54 -0.32
CA ALA A 325 19.94 -3.33 0.45
C ALA A 325 18.81 -2.97 1.45
N PRO A 326 19.15 -2.66 2.71
CA PRO A 326 18.17 -2.16 3.69
C PRO A 326 17.53 -0.85 3.23
N ASP A 327 16.26 -0.66 3.57
CA ASP A 327 15.50 0.57 3.34
C ASP A 327 15.08 1.24 4.67
N LEU A 328 14.34 2.35 4.59
CA LEU A 328 13.88 3.08 5.77
C LEU A 328 13.01 2.19 6.67
N VAL A 329 12.27 1.25 6.09
CA VAL A 329 11.42 0.33 6.84
C VAL A 329 12.28 -0.65 7.64
N SER A 330 13.36 -1.19 7.05
CA SER A 330 14.31 -2.08 7.75
C SER A 330 14.94 -1.39 8.97
N PHE A 331 15.46 -0.18 8.78
CA PHE A 331 16.11 0.59 9.85
C PHE A 331 15.11 0.97 10.95
N ASN A 332 13.93 1.46 10.58
CA ASN A 332 12.91 1.85 11.54
C ASN A 332 12.43 0.67 12.39
N ALA A 333 12.17 -0.49 11.76
CA ALA A 333 11.77 -1.70 12.48
C ALA A 333 12.88 -2.21 13.41
N ALA A 334 14.15 -2.15 13.00
CA ALA A 334 15.28 -2.54 13.85
C ALA A 334 15.47 -1.58 15.05
N MET A 335 15.33 -0.27 14.84
CA MET A 335 15.37 0.73 15.93
C MET A 335 14.22 0.56 16.92
N GLU A 336 13.00 0.28 16.43
CA GLU A 336 11.82 -0.03 17.25
C GLU A 336 12.04 -1.34 18.03
N ALA A 337 12.61 -2.38 17.41
CA ALA A 337 12.93 -3.66 18.06
C ALA A 337 13.85 -3.48 19.27
N CYS A 338 14.87 -2.61 19.17
CA CYS A 338 15.81 -2.32 20.25
C CYS A 338 15.12 -1.82 21.54
N GLY A 339 13.89 -1.28 21.45
CA GLY A 339 13.08 -0.93 22.60
C GLY A 339 13.82 -0.04 23.60
N ALA A 340 14.01 -0.55 24.83
CA ALA A 340 14.71 0.14 25.92
C ALA A 340 16.25 0.20 25.76
N SER A 341 16.81 -0.53 24.81
CA SER A 341 18.25 -0.57 24.53
C SER A 341 18.66 0.65 23.70
N TRP A 342 18.67 1.83 24.33
CA TRP A 342 18.94 3.11 23.66
C TRP A 342 20.27 3.14 22.91
N ARG A 343 21.30 2.44 23.39
CA ARG A 343 22.63 2.38 22.75
C ARG A 343 22.57 1.74 21.37
N HIS A 344 21.84 0.63 21.24
CA HIS A 344 21.70 -0.08 19.98
C HIS A 344 20.78 0.67 19.02
N SER A 345 19.67 1.22 19.52
CA SER A 345 18.77 2.07 18.72
C SER A 345 19.51 3.29 18.15
N LEU A 346 20.32 3.97 18.98
CA LEU A 346 21.15 5.09 18.57
C LEU A 346 22.24 4.70 17.56
N ALA A 347 22.87 3.54 17.74
CA ALA A 347 23.86 3.05 16.79
C ALA A 347 23.23 2.82 15.41
N VAL A 348 22.07 2.17 15.36
CA VAL A 348 21.32 1.97 14.11
C VAL A 348 20.89 3.30 13.48
N PHE A 349 20.45 4.27 14.29
CA PHE A 349 20.08 5.61 13.81
C PHE A 349 21.27 6.36 13.19
N ARG A 350 22.45 6.31 13.82
CA ARG A 350 23.67 6.93 13.26
C ARG A 350 24.11 6.27 11.97
N GLU A 351 23.92 4.95 11.84
CA GLU A 351 24.18 4.24 10.59
C GLU A 351 23.18 4.62 9.49
N LEU A 352 21.90 4.80 9.85
CA LEU A 352 20.89 5.33 8.94
C LEU A 352 21.30 6.70 8.40
N GLU A 353 21.70 7.65 9.27
CA GLU A 353 22.08 9.01 8.87
C GLU A 353 23.27 9.07 7.89
N LYS A 354 24.17 8.07 7.94
CA LYS A 354 25.29 7.98 6.99
C LYS A 354 24.88 7.55 5.59
N CYS A 355 23.82 6.75 5.50
CA CYS A 355 23.42 6.10 4.25
C CYS A 355 22.23 6.82 3.58
N MET A 356 21.31 7.37 4.38
CA MET A 356 20.01 7.84 3.91
C MET A 356 19.47 8.99 4.79
N GLN A 357 18.51 9.76 4.26
CA GLN A 357 17.82 10.79 5.04
C GLN A 357 16.81 10.13 6.00
N ALA A 358 16.97 10.40 7.29
CA ALA A 358 16.05 9.94 8.33
C ALA A 358 14.66 10.59 8.15
N ASP A 359 13.61 9.79 8.35
CA ASP A 359 12.23 10.26 8.30
C ASP A 359 11.65 10.47 9.71
N ARG A 360 10.40 10.93 9.76
CA ARG A 360 9.67 11.13 11.02
C ARG A 360 9.64 9.86 11.88
N LEU A 361 9.53 8.69 11.26
CA LEU A 361 9.45 7.42 11.98
C LEU A 361 10.80 7.06 12.58
N SER A 362 11.91 7.32 11.88
CA SER A 362 13.27 7.15 12.38
C SER A 362 13.52 7.96 13.65
N TYR A 363 13.21 9.27 13.62
CA TYR A 363 13.34 10.14 14.79
C TYR A 363 12.43 9.69 15.94
N ASN A 364 11.17 9.35 15.65
CA ASN A 364 10.24 8.86 16.65
C ASN A 364 10.74 7.56 17.33
N ALA A 365 11.33 6.63 16.58
CA ALA A 365 11.85 5.37 17.09
C ALA A 365 13.04 5.58 18.05
N VAL A 366 14.05 6.34 17.62
CA VAL A 366 15.25 6.59 18.44
C VAL A 366 14.94 7.46 19.67
N LEU A 367 14.06 8.47 19.54
CA LEU A 367 13.64 9.32 20.67
C LEU A 367 12.84 8.53 21.72
N ASN A 368 12.07 7.52 21.29
CA ASN A 368 11.37 6.65 22.22
C ASN A 368 12.34 5.75 23.00
N ALA A 369 13.40 5.27 22.36
CA ALA A 369 14.45 4.49 23.01
C ALA A 369 15.28 5.34 23.98
N CYS A 370 15.62 6.58 23.59
CA CYS A 370 16.44 7.52 24.36
C CYS A 370 15.66 8.37 25.39
N ARG A 371 14.40 8.02 25.70
CA ARG A 371 13.52 8.85 26.56
C ARG A 371 14.09 9.16 27.95
N HIS A 372 14.97 8.30 28.47
CA HIS A 372 15.56 8.43 29.80
C HIS A 372 16.97 9.03 29.76
N GLN A 373 17.43 9.45 28.58
CA GLN A 373 18.76 9.97 28.30
C GLN A 373 18.63 11.39 27.77
N ASN A 374 18.38 12.34 28.69
CA ASN A 374 18.01 13.71 28.35
C ASN A 374 18.97 14.38 27.36
N ASP A 375 20.28 14.36 27.64
CA ASP A 375 21.28 15.05 26.79
C ASP A 375 21.29 14.52 25.35
N ILE A 376 21.17 13.19 25.20
CA ILE A 376 21.19 12.53 23.89
C ILE A 376 19.87 12.77 23.17
N GLY A 377 18.75 12.61 23.86
CA GLY A 377 17.42 12.80 23.28
C GLY A 377 17.17 14.25 22.86
N GLU A 378 17.66 15.23 23.63
CA GLU A 378 17.56 16.66 23.29
C GLU A 378 18.39 17.02 22.06
N ALA A 379 19.59 16.47 21.92
CA ALA A 379 20.42 16.63 20.73
C ALA A 379 19.74 16.03 19.47
N ILE A 380 19.18 14.82 19.60
CA ILE A 380 18.46 14.17 18.49
C ILE A 380 17.19 14.93 18.14
N PHE A 381 16.44 15.42 19.13
CA PHE A 381 15.23 16.19 18.90
C PHE A 381 15.53 17.52 18.18
N SER A 382 16.61 18.18 18.57
CA SER A 382 17.10 19.40 17.89
C SER A 382 17.50 19.12 16.45
N SER A 383 18.20 18.01 16.19
CA SER A 383 18.50 17.53 14.82
C SER A 383 17.21 17.28 14.02
N ALA A 384 16.20 16.65 14.63
CA ALA A 384 14.90 16.39 14.00
C ALA A 384 14.18 17.68 13.56
N LEU A 385 14.24 18.74 14.37
CA LEU A 385 13.67 20.05 14.04
C LEU A 385 14.41 20.70 12.86
N GLN A 386 15.74 20.64 12.85
CA GLN A 386 16.58 21.17 11.77
C GLN A 386 16.36 20.43 10.45
N ALA A 387 16.23 19.11 10.51
CA ALA A 387 15.92 18.26 9.36
C ALA A 387 14.48 18.44 8.84
N GLY A 388 13.63 19.20 9.54
CA GLY A 388 12.23 19.41 9.17
C GLY A 388 11.36 18.17 9.36
N ALA A 389 11.73 17.24 10.26
CA ALA A 389 10.94 16.05 10.56
C ALA A 389 9.63 16.37 11.30
N PHE A 390 9.59 17.48 12.04
CA PHE A 390 8.43 17.97 12.80
C PHE A 390 8.09 19.43 12.47
N PRO A 391 7.71 19.77 11.23
CA PRO A 391 7.57 21.15 10.78
C PRO A 391 6.42 21.91 11.47
N TRP A 392 5.41 21.19 11.99
CA TRP A 392 4.29 21.83 12.69
C TRP A 392 4.65 22.32 14.10
N LEU A 393 5.71 21.78 14.72
CA LEU A 393 6.15 22.20 16.06
C LEU A 393 6.86 23.56 16.05
N THR A 394 7.46 23.93 14.92
CA THR A 394 8.20 25.19 14.77
C THR A 394 7.33 26.37 14.36
N TRP A 395 6.03 26.14 14.10
CA TRP A 395 5.09 27.20 13.73
C TRP A 395 4.79 28.11 14.94
N ARG A 396 5.48 29.26 14.99
CA ARG A 396 5.36 30.26 16.04
C ARG A 396 4.05 31.04 15.85
N GLY A 397 3.05 30.77 16.69
CA GLY A 397 1.81 31.54 16.63
C GLY A 397 0.63 31.08 17.49
N LYS A 398 0.73 29.95 18.21
CA LYS A 398 -0.38 29.50 19.07
C LYS A 398 0.14 28.99 20.41
N HIS A 399 -0.62 29.24 21.47
CA HIS A 399 -0.53 28.56 22.77
C HIS A 399 -0.95 27.08 22.65
N LEU A 400 -0.53 26.39 21.58
CA LEU A 400 -0.98 25.06 21.20
C LEU A 400 0.22 24.20 20.82
N LEU A 401 0.44 23.12 21.55
CA LEU A 401 1.47 22.12 21.26
C LEU A 401 0.80 20.84 20.77
N ASP A 402 1.01 20.49 19.51
CA ASP A 402 0.36 19.33 18.89
C ASP A 402 1.28 18.11 18.83
N LEU A 403 0.91 17.04 19.56
CA LEU A 403 1.70 15.83 19.73
C LEU A 403 1.13 14.61 18.96
N HIS A 404 0.08 14.77 18.13
CA HIS A 404 -0.70 13.64 17.57
C HIS A 404 0.13 12.61 16.76
N ASP A 405 1.23 13.05 16.16
CA ASP A 405 2.10 12.25 15.29
C ASP A 405 3.49 11.94 15.89
N LEU A 406 3.67 12.21 17.18
CA LEU A 406 4.91 11.94 17.91
C LEU A 406 4.85 10.61 18.65
N SER A 407 6.02 9.95 18.81
CA SER A 407 6.16 8.87 19.78
C SER A 407 6.12 9.42 21.21
N PRO A 408 5.87 8.59 22.24
CA PRO A 408 5.91 9.05 23.64
C PRO A 408 7.23 9.73 24.03
N GLY A 409 8.38 9.20 23.56
CA GLY A 409 9.68 9.84 23.76
C GLY A 409 9.83 11.15 22.99
N ALA A 410 9.42 11.22 21.72
CA ALA A 410 9.45 12.47 20.97
C ALA A 410 8.53 13.54 21.57
N ALA A 411 7.37 13.14 22.09
CA ALA A 411 6.44 14.01 22.80
C ALA A 411 7.05 14.56 24.10
N HIS A 412 7.80 13.73 24.83
CA HIS A 412 8.52 14.15 26.02
C HIS A 412 9.53 15.27 25.71
N PHE A 413 10.38 15.06 24.71
CA PHE A 413 11.34 16.08 24.28
C PHE A 413 10.67 17.31 23.65
N ALA A 414 9.54 17.15 22.95
CA ALA A 414 8.77 18.28 22.42
C ALA A 414 8.21 19.18 23.53
N VAL A 415 7.68 18.60 24.61
CA VAL A 415 7.20 19.37 25.78
C VAL A 415 8.35 20.07 26.47
N GLN A 416 9.49 19.38 26.68
CA GLN A 416 10.69 19.98 27.28
C GLN A 416 11.23 21.14 26.43
N TRP A 417 11.41 20.92 25.13
CA TRP A 417 11.88 21.93 24.18
C TRP A 417 10.95 23.14 24.15
N TRP A 418 9.63 22.93 24.07
CA TRP A 418 8.68 24.02 24.01
C TRP A 418 8.72 24.90 25.28
N LEU A 419 8.82 24.27 26.46
CA LEU A 419 8.89 24.98 27.74
C LEU A 419 10.23 25.71 27.94
N ARG A 420 11.33 25.26 27.31
CA ARG A 420 12.66 25.87 27.40
C ARG A 420 12.89 26.98 26.36
N GLU A 421 12.59 26.69 25.09
CA GLU A 421 13.03 27.49 23.93
C GLU A 421 11.95 28.41 23.36
N VAL A 422 10.68 27.97 23.38
CA VAL A 422 9.56 28.72 22.79
C VAL A 422 8.88 29.61 23.84
N GLY A 423 8.89 29.19 25.11
CA GLY A 423 8.41 29.97 26.23
C GLY A 423 9.40 31.06 26.64
N TYR A 424 9.15 32.32 26.27
CA TYR A 424 9.88 33.51 26.75
C TYR A 424 9.57 33.83 28.22
N TRP A 425 9.68 32.85 29.12
CA TRP A 425 9.28 32.99 30.52
C TRP A 425 10.34 32.35 31.43
N LYS A 426 11.32 33.16 31.87
CA LYS A 426 12.26 32.83 32.96
C LYS A 426 11.49 32.27 34.17
N ASN A 427 11.36 30.94 34.24
CA ASN A 427 10.71 30.16 35.30
C ASN A 427 9.16 30.21 35.41
N ARG A 428 8.39 30.42 34.34
CA ARG A 428 6.90 30.31 34.38
C ARG A 428 6.29 29.62 33.15
N ALA A 429 5.31 28.74 33.34
CA ALA A 429 4.48 28.23 32.24
C ALA A 429 3.49 29.32 31.79
N PRO A 430 3.24 29.50 30.47
CA PRO A 430 2.32 30.51 29.98
C PRO A 430 0.87 30.22 30.38
N PRO A 431 0.06 31.25 30.69
CA PRO A 431 -1.36 31.05 30.92
C PRO A 431 -2.02 30.56 29.63
N GLY A 432 -2.55 29.32 29.64
CA GLY A 432 -3.38 28.80 28.56
C GLY A 432 -2.67 28.00 27.46
N LEU A 433 -1.48 27.43 27.70
CA LEU A 433 -0.96 26.39 26.80
C LEU A 433 -1.93 25.20 26.77
N GLU A 434 -2.41 24.87 25.58
CA GLU A 434 -3.12 23.63 25.28
C GLU A 434 -2.16 22.63 24.61
N ILE A 435 -2.04 21.43 25.17
CA ILE A 435 -1.32 20.31 24.57
C ILE A 435 -2.36 19.37 23.96
N ILE A 436 -2.26 19.10 22.65
CA ILE A 436 -3.09 18.09 21.98
C ILE A 436 -2.37 16.75 22.08
N THR A 437 -2.97 15.82 22.82
CA THR A 437 -2.46 14.45 22.99
C THR A 437 -3.25 13.44 22.15
N GLY A 438 -4.38 13.88 21.57
CA GLY A 438 -5.27 13.11 20.70
C GLY A 438 -6.12 12.05 21.42
N GLN A 439 -7.36 11.83 20.96
CA GLN A 439 -8.16 10.66 21.33
C GLN A 439 -8.15 9.59 20.23
N GLY A 440 -7.83 8.36 20.61
CA GLY A 440 -8.58 7.16 20.19
C GLY A 440 -8.30 6.49 18.84
N HIS A 441 -8.00 7.18 17.73
CA HIS A 441 -8.13 6.51 16.41
C HIS A 441 -6.84 6.18 15.64
N LEU A 442 -5.67 6.74 16.00
CA LEU A 442 -4.41 6.49 15.27
C LEU A 442 -3.44 5.50 15.97
N ARG A 443 -3.85 4.88 17.07
CA ARG A 443 -2.96 4.08 17.96
C ARG A 443 -2.71 2.62 17.55
N LYS A 444 -2.62 2.29 16.26
CA LYS A 444 -2.17 0.93 15.90
C LYS A 444 -0.65 0.72 16.01
N ARG A 445 0.16 1.80 15.98
CA ARG A 445 1.62 1.68 15.94
C ARG A 445 2.31 1.72 17.31
N TRP A 446 1.82 2.54 18.24
CA TRP A 446 2.41 2.68 19.60
C TRP A 446 1.55 2.07 20.71
N ALA A 447 0.72 1.07 20.38
CA ALA A 447 -0.22 0.44 21.30
C ALA A 447 0.45 -0.16 22.56
N HIS A 448 1.75 -0.42 22.50
CA HIS A 448 2.57 -0.96 23.59
C HIS A 448 3.22 0.12 24.49
N GLY A 449 2.95 1.41 24.27
CA GLY A 449 3.53 2.53 25.02
C GLY A 449 2.57 3.22 26.00
N LEU A 450 3.15 4.00 26.94
CA LEU A 450 2.40 4.96 27.76
C LEU A 450 1.56 5.85 26.83
N PRO A 451 0.28 6.12 27.16
CA PRO A 451 -0.52 7.09 26.43
C PRO A 451 0.29 8.38 26.22
N LEU A 452 0.22 8.98 25.03
CA LEU A 452 0.83 10.31 24.75
C LEU A 452 0.52 11.33 25.84
N GLN A 453 -0.69 11.25 26.40
CA GLN A 453 -1.12 12.02 27.55
C GLN A 453 -0.28 11.77 28.81
N THR A 454 0.02 10.52 29.13
CA THR A 454 0.85 10.15 30.28
C THR A 454 2.30 10.58 30.09
N ALA A 455 2.86 10.44 28.89
CA ALA A 455 4.18 10.96 28.54
C ALA A 455 4.25 12.49 28.69
N ALA A 456 3.25 13.21 28.19
CA ALA A 456 3.15 14.65 28.37
C ALA A 456 3.06 15.05 29.85
N LEU A 457 2.24 14.35 30.64
CA LEU A 457 2.09 14.60 32.08
C LEU A 457 3.36 14.30 32.88
N GLN A 458 4.07 13.21 32.59
CA GLN A 458 5.37 12.90 33.20
C GLN A 458 6.40 13.99 32.93
N SER A 459 6.48 14.44 31.67
CA SER A 459 7.38 15.54 31.28
C SER A 459 7.06 16.84 32.02
N LEU A 460 5.77 17.14 32.21
CA LEU A 460 5.33 18.29 32.99
C LEU A 460 5.69 18.15 34.48
N GLN A 461 5.50 16.96 35.06
CA GLN A 461 5.85 16.68 36.46
C GLN A 461 7.35 16.86 36.72
N GLU A 462 8.22 16.34 35.84
CA GLU A 462 9.68 16.53 35.93
C GLU A 462 10.08 18.00 35.92
N LEU A 463 9.38 18.81 35.13
CA LEU A 463 9.58 20.25 35.05
C LEU A 463 8.84 21.04 36.15
N LYS A 464 8.23 20.35 37.12
CA LYS A 464 7.41 20.93 38.21
C LYS A 464 6.33 21.88 37.64
N ALA A 465 5.69 21.45 36.57
CA ALA A 465 4.52 22.08 35.95
C ALA A 465 3.30 21.15 36.10
N SER A 466 2.11 21.72 36.19
CA SER A 466 0.86 20.94 36.32
C SER A 466 -0.04 21.22 35.12
N ALA A 467 -0.84 20.24 34.72
CA ALA A 467 -1.87 20.42 33.70
C ALA A 467 -3.18 19.77 34.14
N VAL A 468 -4.29 20.36 33.72
CA VAL A 468 -5.65 19.82 33.92
C VAL A 468 -6.23 19.36 32.59
N PRO A 469 -7.04 18.28 32.58
CA PRO A 469 -7.81 17.91 31.39
C PRO A 469 -8.69 19.07 30.93
N ALA A 470 -8.70 19.36 29.63
CA ALA A 470 -9.64 20.29 29.04
C ALA A 470 -11.02 19.60 28.83
N PRO A 471 -12.10 20.35 28.51
CA PRO A 471 -13.40 19.75 28.21
C PRO A 471 -13.37 18.74 27.06
N ASN A 472 -12.41 18.92 26.14
CA ASN A 472 -12.07 17.89 25.17
C ASN A 472 -11.04 16.92 25.79
N PRO A 473 -11.38 15.63 25.98
CA PRO A 473 -10.51 14.65 26.62
C PRO A 473 -9.19 14.36 25.88
N GLY A 474 -9.03 14.82 24.63
CA GLY A 474 -7.77 14.75 23.89
C GLY A 474 -6.82 15.94 24.10
N ARG A 475 -7.14 16.85 25.04
CA ARG A 475 -6.37 18.08 25.31
C ARG A 475 -6.04 18.25 26.79
N LEU A 476 -4.84 18.74 27.06
CA LEU A 476 -4.37 19.14 28.39
C LEU A 476 -4.14 20.64 28.43
N ARG A 477 -4.63 21.32 29.45
CA ARG A 477 -4.35 22.75 29.69
C ARG A 477 -3.31 22.88 30.79
N VAL A 478 -2.15 23.46 30.46
CA VAL A 478 -1.07 23.68 31.43
C VAL A 478 -1.44 24.84 32.36
N ILE A 479 -1.29 24.61 33.67
CA ILE A 479 -1.56 25.59 34.72
C ILE A 479 -0.28 26.39 35.01
N PRO A 480 -0.31 27.73 34.97
CA PRO A 480 0.81 28.56 35.39
C PRO A 480 1.10 28.41 36.89
N ARG A 481 2.38 28.38 37.29
CA ARG A 481 2.79 28.32 38.71
C ARG A 481 2.21 29.51 39.51
N ALA A 482 1.64 29.25 40.68
CA ALA A 482 1.18 30.28 41.61
C ALA A 482 2.38 31.10 42.16
N ARG A 483 2.16 32.40 42.39
CA ARG A 483 3.14 33.33 42.97
C ARG A 483 3.41 32.92 44.43
N PRO A 484 4.67 32.75 44.88
CA PRO A 484 4.93 32.77 46.32
C PRO A 484 4.55 34.16 46.85
N PRO A 485 3.98 34.26 48.07
CA PRO A 485 3.69 35.55 48.68
C PRO A 485 4.98 36.37 48.79
N PRO A 486 4.93 37.71 48.66
CA PRO A 486 6.11 38.54 48.89
C PRO A 486 6.65 38.27 50.30
N PRO A 487 7.99 38.26 50.49
CA PRO A 487 8.57 38.15 51.83
C PRO A 487 8.03 39.31 52.68
N SER A 488 7.48 38.95 53.84
CA SER A 488 6.87 39.87 54.81
C SER A 488 7.88 40.82 55.43
#